data_AF-A0A3B0P7P2-F1
#
_entry.id   AF-A0A3B0P7P2-F1
#
_cell.length_a   1.000
_cell.length_b   1.000
_cell.length_c   1.000
_cell.angle_alpha   90.00
_cell.angle_beta   90.00
_cell.angle_gamma   90.00
#
_symmetry.space_group_name_H-M   'P 1'
#
loop_
_entity.id
_entity.type
_entity.pdbx_description
1 polymer ?
#
loop_
_entity_poly.entity_id
_entity_poly.type
_entity_poly.pdbx_seq_one_letter_code
_entity_poly.pdbx_strand_id
1 'polypeptide(L)'
;MFIALPAVLFAFDSFLSVGNLAKDVKNPKTVPVAAVLTIVISATVYILISIGAALKGTGFVGNLFTDIVLSVSKDPATRLTASKVLNSFVFFLIGFGALFVANSTSIVLLKSSEGLIEYRQVMFYKKLGELNKRYKNLGSLVLYSVFVSIYLLVVVLPSAISLSDSVIDSSTNLPTIMFFFIYAYTMLLGIIDRFKGGKKTKLKVKGFLPASVLAILLIVAVIGFQFVYKFIAKTAQSPNVADSAGLFFSGTTVFTLAHNSLTNFGLLALCIILALTNYFVVKRQLRSEGLTIEDTGNASDSEEEVSYEETSHEKHEGIFCKMMHKFKPKK
;
A
#
# COMPACT_ATOMS: atom_id res chain seq x y z
N MET A 1 10.48 22.35 -4.67
CA MET A 1 9.89 21.87 -3.40
C MET A 1 8.62 21.02 -3.62
N PHE A 2 7.53 21.55 -4.21
CA PHE A 2 6.28 20.77 -4.43
C PHE A 2 6.42 19.54 -5.35
N ILE A 3 7.45 19.48 -6.20
CA ILE A 3 7.70 18.35 -7.10
C ILE A 3 8.12 17.08 -6.34
N ALA A 4 8.78 17.22 -5.18
CA ALA A 4 9.22 16.09 -4.36
C ALA A 4 8.14 15.55 -3.41
N LEU A 5 6.99 16.22 -3.32
CA LEU A 5 5.93 15.83 -2.38
C LEU A 5 5.42 14.40 -2.57
N PRO A 6 5.17 13.87 -3.79
CA PRO A 6 4.73 12.49 -3.94
C PRO A 6 5.71 11.48 -3.39
N ALA A 7 7.02 11.68 -3.61
CA ALA A 7 8.05 10.80 -3.06
C ALA A 7 8.09 10.83 -1.52
N VAL A 8 7.83 11.99 -0.92
CA VAL A 8 7.71 12.12 0.55
C VAL A 8 6.40 11.48 1.05
N LEU A 9 5.30 11.69 0.34
CA LEU A 9 3.99 11.14 0.67
C LEU A 9 3.94 9.61 0.49
N PHE A 10 4.71 9.05 -0.45
CA PHE A 10 4.88 7.61 -0.64
C PHE A 10 5.38 6.94 0.64
N ALA A 11 6.27 7.59 1.38
CA ALA A 11 6.71 7.06 2.68
C ALA A 11 5.62 6.97 3.76
N PHE A 12 4.49 7.65 3.54
CA PHE A 12 3.31 7.66 4.40
C PHE A 12 2.13 6.91 3.77
N ASP A 13 2.37 6.16 2.71
CA ASP A 13 1.33 5.33 2.10
C ASP A 13 1.10 4.03 2.89
N SER A 14 0.05 3.30 2.52
CA SER A 14 -0.24 1.96 3.05
C SER A 14 -0.67 1.84 4.52
N PHE A 15 -0.92 2.94 5.26
CA PHE A 15 -1.42 2.81 6.65
C PHE A 15 -2.78 2.11 6.77
N LEU A 16 -3.66 2.28 5.77
CA LEU A 16 -4.95 1.56 5.73
C LEU A 16 -4.79 0.06 5.51
N SER A 17 -3.66 -0.39 4.93
CA SER A 17 -3.38 -1.80 4.67
C SER A 17 -3.29 -2.64 5.94
N VAL A 18 -2.93 -2.03 7.07
CA VAL A 18 -2.89 -2.69 8.39
C VAL A 18 -4.30 -3.15 8.80
N GLY A 19 -5.35 -2.46 8.34
CA GLY A 19 -6.74 -2.85 8.56
C GLY A 19 -7.08 -4.23 7.99
N ASN A 20 -6.45 -4.62 6.89
CA ASN A 20 -6.69 -5.92 6.25
C ASN A 20 -6.20 -7.10 7.09
N LEU A 21 -5.31 -6.85 8.06
CA LEU A 21 -4.80 -7.85 9.00
C LEU A 21 -5.63 -7.96 10.27
N ALA A 22 -6.68 -7.14 10.44
CA ALA A 22 -7.42 -7.09 11.69
C ALA A 22 -8.10 -8.41 12.06
N LYS A 23 -8.52 -9.22 11.07
CA LYS A 23 -9.10 -10.57 11.28
C LYS A 23 -8.05 -11.58 11.79
N ASP A 24 -6.78 -11.38 11.49
CA ASP A 24 -5.68 -12.33 11.80
C ASP A 24 -4.93 -11.98 13.10
N VAL A 25 -5.24 -10.83 13.73
CA VAL A 25 -4.59 -10.38 14.97
C VAL A 25 -5.40 -10.83 16.18
N LYS A 26 -4.72 -11.42 17.18
CA LYS A 26 -5.32 -11.89 18.44
C LYS A 26 -6.23 -10.85 19.12
N ASN A 27 -5.83 -9.57 19.07
CA ASN A 27 -6.59 -8.45 19.60
C ASN A 27 -6.84 -7.38 18.52
N PRO A 28 -7.96 -7.42 17.78
CA PRO A 28 -8.22 -6.46 16.69
C PRO A 28 -8.22 -4.99 17.12
N LYS A 29 -8.53 -4.72 18.40
CA LYS A 29 -8.49 -3.37 19.00
C LYS A 29 -7.09 -2.75 19.05
N THR A 30 -6.02 -3.53 18.91
CA THR A 30 -4.65 -2.99 18.88
C THR A 30 -4.27 -2.47 17.50
N VAL A 31 -4.98 -2.86 16.44
CA VAL A 31 -4.67 -2.46 15.05
C VAL A 31 -4.72 -0.93 14.86
N PRO A 32 -5.77 -0.20 15.30
CA PRO A 32 -5.78 1.26 15.19
C PRO A 32 -4.68 1.94 15.99
N VAL A 33 -4.36 1.42 17.18
CA VAL A 33 -3.29 1.97 18.04
C VAL A 33 -1.93 1.79 17.38
N ALA A 34 -1.66 0.60 16.86
CA ALA A 34 -0.43 0.29 16.13
C ALA A 34 -0.30 1.19 14.90
N ALA A 35 -1.37 1.39 14.13
CA ALA A 35 -1.37 2.29 12.98
C ALA A 35 -1.00 3.74 13.36
N VAL A 36 -1.64 4.30 14.39
CA VAL A 36 -1.34 5.66 14.87
C VAL A 36 0.11 5.78 15.37
N LEU A 37 0.58 4.79 16.14
CA LEU A 37 1.95 4.80 16.65
C LEU A 37 2.98 4.77 15.52
N THR A 38 2.78 3.92 14.51
CA THR A 38 3.63 3.85 13.33
C THR A 38 3.63 5.17 12.56
N ILE A 39 2.46 5.80 12.36
CA ILE A 39 2.36 7.12 11.72
C ILE A 39 3.21 8.16 12.46
N VAL A 40 3.09 8.24 13.79
CA VAL A 40 3.80 9.22 14.60
C VAL A 40 5.31 8.99 14.58
N ILE A 41 5.76 7.74 14.72
CA ILE A 41 7.18 7.38 14.68
C ILE A 41 7.77 7.72 13.31
N SER A 42 7.12 7.27 12.22
CA SER A 42 7.56 7.56 10.86
C SER A 42 7.61 9.06 10.60
N ALA A 43 6.58 9.81 10.98
CA ALA A 43 6.53 11.27 10.79
C ALA A 43 7.69 11.97 11.50
N THR A 44 7.97 11.58 12.75
CA THR A 44 9.08 12.13 13.53
C THR A 44 10.42 11.87 12.85
N VAL A 45 10.67 10.63 12.41
CA VAL A 45 11.92 10.27 11.72
C VAL A 45 12.08 11.05 10.42
N TYR A 46 11.05 11.14 9.58
CA TYR A 46 11.11 11.88 8.32
C TYR A 46 11.30 13.38 8.50
N ILE A 47 10.70 13.99 9.53
CA ILE A 47 10.93 15.40 9.87
C ILE A 47 12.39 15.61 10.25
N LEU A 48 12.97 14.74 11.09
CA LEU A 48 14.38 14.83 11.50
C LEU A 48 15.34 14.68 10.31
N ILE A 49 15.09 13.71 9.41
CA ILE A 49 15.88 13.54 8.19
C ILE A 49 15.78 14.78 7.31
N SER A 50 14.57 15.34 7.14
CA SER A 50 14.33 16.53 6.32
C SER A 50 15.05 17.76 6.88
N ILE A 51 15.02 17.96 8.19
CA ILE A 51 15.77 19.03 8.87
C ILE A 51 17.28 18.82 8.65
N GLY A 52 17.78 17.61 8.83
CA GLY A 52 19.19 17.28 8.59
C GLY A 52 19.64 17.57 7.14
N ALA A 53 18.82 17.19 6.16
CA ALA A 53 19.04 17.47 4.74
C ALA A 53 19.03 18.97 4.43
N ALA A 54 18.07 19.70 4.99
CA ALA A 54 17.96 21.15 4.81
C ALA A 54 19.17 21.89 5.40
N LEU A 55 19.61 21.54 6.62
CA LEU A 55 20.77 22.16 7.28
C LEU A 55 22.07 21.91 6.53
N LYS A 56 22.21 20.73 5.91
CA LYS A 56 23.37 20.36 5.10
C LYS A 56 23.33 20.89 3.67
N GLY A 57 22.17 21.30 3.17
CA GLY A 57 21.98 21.65 1.76
C GLY A 57 22.16 20.48 0.80
N THR A 58 21.93 19.24 1.24
CA THR A 58 22.04 18.03 0.39
C THR A 58 20.71 17.28 0.32
N GLY A 59 20.30 16.91 -0.89
CA GLY A 59 19.14 16.03 -1.11
C GLY A 59 19.47 14.53 -1.04
N PHE A 60 20.75 14.16 -1.02
CA PHE A 60 21.18 12.77 -1.02
C PHE A 60 21.64 12.31 0.36
N VAL A 61 21.10 11.18 0.84
CA VAL A 61 21.35 10.67 2.20
C VAL A 61 22.80 10.26 2.42
N GLY A 62 23.47 9.67 1.42
CA GLY A 62 24.90 9.34 1.55
C GLY A 62 25.79 10.57 1.78
N ASN A 63 25.35 11.73 1.29
CA ASN A 63 26.03 13.00 1.47
C ASN A 63 25.70 13.69 2.81
N LEU A 64 24.69 13.22 3.56
CA LEU A 64 24.43 13.74 4.90
C LEU A 64 25.60 13.43 5.84
N PHE A 65 26.21 12.27 5.66
CA PHE A 65 27.24 11.79 6.58
C PHE A 65 28.67 12.07 6.13
N THR A 66 28.85 12.78 5.01
CA THR A 66 30.19 13.10 4.48
C THR A 66 31.03 13.87 5.50
N ASP A 67 30.49 14.88 6.18
CA ASP A 67 31.25 15.65 7.19
C ASP A 67 31.68 14.81 8.39
N ILE A 68 30.93 13.76 8.76
CA ILE A 68 31.36 12.80 9.78
C ILE A 68 32.60 12.08 9.27
N VAL A 69 32.61 11.65 8.01
CA VAL A 69 33.80 11.05 7.38
C VAL A 69 34.98 12.03 7.29
N LEU A 70 34.72 13.32 7.03
CA LEU A 70 35.77 14.35 7.02
C LEU A 70 36.41 14.56 8.40
N SER A 71 35.67 14.27 9.48
CA SER A 71 36.16 14.38 10.87
C SER A 71 37.00 13.19 11.35
N VAL A 72 36.92 12.03 10.67
CA VAL A 72 37.57 10.78 11.10
C VAL A 72 39.08 10.77 10.84
N SER A 73 39.56 11.46 9.80
CA SER A 73 41.00 11.52 9.50
C SER A 73 41.33 12.70 8.59
N LYS A 74 42.52 13.29 8.76
CA LYS A 74 43.07 14.30 7.83
C LYS A 74 43.63 13.68 6.55
N ASP A 75 43.92 12.37 6.56
CA ASP A 75 44.46 11.64 5.42
C ASP A 75 43.40 11.44 4.31
N PRO A 76 43.64 11.89 3.06
CA PRO A 76 42.70 11.76 1.95
C PRO A 76 42.32 10.31 1.61
N ALA A 77 43.25 9.36 1.71
CA ALA A 77 43.01 7.96 1.35
C ALA A 77 42.07 7.27 2.35
N THR A 78 42.26 7.55 3.64
CA THR A 78 41.39 7.08 4.73
C THR A 78 39.98 7.65 4.60
N ARG A 79 39.83 8.95 4.26
CA ARG A 79 38.52 9.59 4.03
C ARG A 79 37.76 8.97 2.87
N LEU A 80 38.43 8.70 1.76
CA LEU A 80 37.81 8.07 0.60
C LEU A 80 37.30 6.67 0.92
N THR A 81 38.09 5.89 1.66
CA THR A 81 37.72 4.53 2.07
C THR A 81 36.53 4.55 3.03
N ALA A 82 36.58 5.39 4.06
CA ALA A 82 35.49 5.55 5.02
C ALA A 82 34.17 6.01 4.36
N SER A 83 34.24 6.93 3.38
CA SER A 83 33.08 7.39 2.61
C SER A 83 32.46 6.25 1.78
N LYS A 84 33.30 5.44 1.11
CA LYS A 84 32.83 4.27 0.36
C LYS A 84 32.16 3.24 1.27
N VAL A 85 32.77 2.90 2.40
CA VAL A 85 32.20 1.95 3.37
C VAL A 85 30.86 2.45 3.90
N LEU A 86 30.78 3.73 4.27
CA LEU A 86 29.56 4.33 4.77
C LEU A 86 28.44 4.35 3.73
N ASN A 87 28.74 4.75 2.49
CA ASN A 87 27.77 4.72 1.40
C ASN A 87 27.28 3.30 1.12
N SER A 88 28.18 2.30 1.05
CA SER A 88 27.81 0.91 0.87
C SER A 88 26.91 0.40 2.01
N PHE A 89 27.20 0.78 3.25
CA PHE A 89 26.38 0.42 4.40
C PHE A 89 25.00 1.07 4.35
N VAL A 90 24.91 2.35 3.98
CA VAL A 90 23.62 3.04 3.78
C VAL A 90 22.79 2.37 2.68
N PHE A 91 23.39 2.07 1.52
CA PHE A 91 22.69 1.36 0.44
C PHE A 91 22.26 -0.04 0.84
N PHE A 92 23.08 -0.76 1.62
CA PHE A 92 22.69 -2.04 2.19
C PHE A 92 21.46 -1.92 3.10
N LEU A 93 21.43 -0.93 3.99
CA LEU A 93 20.27 -0.69 4.87
C LEU A 93 19.01 -0.31 4.09
N ILE A 94 19.14 0.51 3.03
CA ILE A 94 18.03 0.85 2.13
C ILE A 94 17.50 -0.41 1.44
N GLY A 95 18.38 -1.23 0.87
CA GLY A 95 18.00 -2.49 0.22
C GLY A 95 17.37 -3.49 1.19
N PHE A 96 17.91 -3.63 2.39
CA PHE A 96 17.36 -4.47 3.44
C PHE A 96 15.97 -3.99 3.86
N GLY A 97 15.78 -2.68 4.06
CA GLY A 97 14.48 -2.09 4.34
C GLY A 97 13.45 -2.36 3.23
N ALA A 98 13.85 -2.24 1.97
CA ALA A 98 12.99 -2.54 0.82
C ALA A 98 12.50 -4.00 0.83
N LEU A 99 13.31 -4.97 1.28
CA LEU A 99 12.89 -6.36 1.44
C LEU A 99 11.77 -6.54 2.48
N PHE A 100 11.84 -5.84 3.62
CA PHE A 100 10.78 -5.89 4.62
C PHE A 100 9.48 -5.30 4.09
N VAL A 101 9.55 -4.17 3.39
CA VAL A 101 8.38 -3.53 2.78
C VAL A 101 7.77 -4.46 1.71
N ALA A 102 8.59 -5.07 0.86
CA ALA A 102 8.12 -6.02 -0.16
C ALA A 102 7.45 -7.26 0.46
N ASN A 103 8.04 -7.81 1.53
CA ASN A 103 7.46 -8.95 2.24
C ASN A 103 6.12 -8.58 2.91
N SER A 104 6.07 -7.45 3.62
CA SER A 104 4.84 -6.97 4.26
C SER A 104 3.73 -6.70 3.23
N THR A 105 4.05 -6.03 2.13
CA THR A 105 3.11 -5.71 1.06
C THR A 105 2.59 -6.97 0.39
N SER A 106 3.42 -8.00 0.22
CA SER A 106 3.00 -9.31 -0.31
C SER A 106 1.90 -9.95 0.54
N ILE A 107 2.03 -9.92 1.87
CA ILE A 107 1.01 -10.46 2.79
C ILE A 107 -0.28 -9.65 2.69
N VAL A 108 -0.18 -8.32 2.70
CA VAL A 108 -1.34 -7.43 2.54
C VAL A 108 -2.07 -7.70 1.23
N LEU A 109 -1.33 -7.83 0.12
CA LEU A 109 -1.94 -8.02 -1.20
C LEU A 109 -2.61 -9.40 -1.32
N LEU A 110 -2.02 -10.43 -0.71
CA LEU A 110 -2.62 -11.76 -0.64
C LEU A 110 -3.94 -11.73 0.14
N LYS A 111 -3.95 -11.06 1.30
CA LYS A 111 -5.16 -10.91 2.13
C LYS A 111 -6.22 -10.04 1.48
N SER A 112 -5.81 -9.00 0.76
CA SER A 112 -6.71 -8.18 -0.04
C SER A 112 -7.34 -9.00 -1.17
N SER A 113 -6.58 -9.89 -1.79
CA SER A 113 -7.08 -10.81 -2.82
C SER A 113 -8.08 -11.82 -2.25
N GLU A 114 -7.81 -12.36 -1.06
CA GLU A 114 -8.75 -13.23 -0.32
C GLU A 114 -10.07 -12.51 -0.05
N GLY A 115 -10.03 -11.29 0.51
CA GLY A 115 -11.22 -10.49 0.76
C GLY A 115 -12.00 -10.16 -0.51
N LEU A 116 -11.33 -9.80 -1.61
CA LEU A 116 -12.00 -9.52 -2.88
C LEU A 116 -12.75 -10.73 -3.45
N ILE A 117 -12.23 -11.94 -3.24
CA ILE A 117 -12.87 -13.19 -3.65
C ILE A 117 -14.05 -13.50 -2.73
N GLU A 118 -13.86 -13.43 -1.41
CA GLU A 118 -14.88 -13.69 -0.38
C GLU A 118 -16.10 -12.76 -0.57
N TYR A 119 -15.85 -11.47 -0.80
CA TYR A 119 -16.90 -10.47 -0.98
C TYR A 119 -17.47 -10.40 -2.41
N ARG A 120 -17.06 -11.30 -3.33
CA ARG A 120 -17.55 -11.34 -4.73
C ARG A 120 -17.30 -10.04 -5.50
N GLN A 121 -16.21 -9.34 -5.18
CA GLN A 121 -15.85 -8.03 -5.74
C GLN A 121 -14.84 -8.11 -6.89
N VAL A 122 -14.39 -9.31 -7.25
CA VAL A 122 -13.44 -9.53 -8.35
C VAL A 122 -14.03 -10.40 -9.46
N MET A 123 -13.64 -10.11 -10.69
CA MET A 123 -13.95 -10.96 -11.84
C MET A 123 -13.50 -12.40 -11.58
N PHE A 124 -14.30 -13.36 -12.03
CA PHE A 124 -14.04 -14.80 -11.83
C PHE A 124 -14.00 -15.24 -10.35
N TYR A 125 -14.59 -14.48 -9.41
CA TYR A 125 -14.60 -14.83 -7.99
C TYR A 125 -15.08 -16.26 -7.71
N LYS A 126 -16.04 -16.81 -8.48
CA LYS A 126 -16.51 -18.21 -8.31
C LYS A 126 -15.39 -19.23 -8.47
N LYS A 127 -14.69 -19.18 -9.61
CA LYS A 127 -13.59 -20.10 -9.91
C LYS A 127 -12.47 -19.93 -8.90
N LEU A 128 -12.12 -18.68 -8.57
CA LEU A 128 -11.11 -18.39 -7.57
C LEU A 128 -11.52 -18.87 -6.16
N GLY A 129 -12.79 -18.73 -5.81
CA GLY A 129 -13.36 -19.22 -4.56
C GLY A 129 -13.37 -20.75 -4.46
N GLU A 130 -13.72 -21.44 -5.55
CA GLU A 130 -13.60 -22.91 -5.65
C GLU A 130 -12.15 -23.36 -5.46
N LEU A 131 -11.19 -22.67 -6.07
CA LEU A 131 -9.75 -22.94 -5.86
C LEU A 131 -9.34 -22.71 -4.40
N ASN A 132 -9.85 -21.64 -3.75
CA ASN A 132 -9.59 -21.38 -2.34
C ASN A 132 -10.12 -22.51 -1.44
N LYS A 133 -11.33 -23.00 -1.71
CA LYS A 133 -11.95 -24.12 -0.98
C LYS A 133 -11.17 -25.43 -1.20
N ARG A 134 -10.69 -25.68 -2.43
CA ARG A 134 -10.01 -26.95 -2.79
C ARG A 134 -8.56 -27.04 -2.33
N TYR A 135 -7.80 -25.95 -2.40
CA TYR A 135 -6.34 -25.95 -2.18
C TYR A 135 -5.87 -24.89 -1.19
N LYS A 136 -6.74 -24.51 -0.24
CA LYS A 136 -6.45 -23.59 0.87
C LYS A 136 -5.76 -22.30 0.40
N ASN A 137 -6.57 -21.37 -0.09
CA ASN A 137 -6.16 -20.02 -0.53
C ASN A 137 -5.38 -19.94 -1.86
N LEU A 138 -5.39 -21.01 -2.66
CA LEU A 138 -4.74 -21.02 -3.98
C LEU A 138 -5.33 -19.99 -4.95
N GLY A 139 -6.65 -19.77 -4.94
CA GLY A 139 -7.30 -18.76 -5.77
C GLY A 139 -6.83 -17.34 -5.44
N SER A 140 -6.65 -17.02 -4.15
CA SER A 140 -6.07 -15.76 -3.69
C SER A 140 -4.63 -15.60 -4.18
N LEU A 141 -3.82 -16.68 -4.15
CA LEU A 141 -2.45 -16.67 -4.65
C LEU A 141 -2.38 -16.49 -6.17
N VAL A 142 -3.29 -17.11 -6.92
CA VAL A 142 -3.42 -16.93 -8.37
C VAL A 142 -3.76 -15.49 -8.69
N LEU A 143 -4.75 -14.92 -8.00
CA LEU A 143 -5.15 -13.52 -8.19
C LEU A 143 -3.99 -12.55 -7.87
N TYR A 144 -3.30 -12.77 -6.74
CA TYR A 144 -2.06 -12.07 -6.37
C TYR A 144 -1.02 -12.13 -7.50
N SER A 145 -0.75 -13.33 -8.02
CA SER A 145 0.25 -13.54 -9.07
C SER A 145 -0.11 -12.81 -10.35
N VAL A 146 -1.40 -12.81 -10.74
CA VAL A 146 -1.87 -12.06 -11.92
C VAL A 146 -1.62 -10.56 -11.75
N PHE A 147 -1.95 -9.97 -10.60
CA PHE A 147 -1.71 -8.55 -10.34
C PHE A 147 -0.22 -8.21 -10.39
N VAL A 148 0.63 -9.02 -9.74
CA VAL A 148 2.08 -8.83 -9.77
C VAL A 148 2.63 -8.97 -11.20
N SER A 149 2.18 -9.95 -11.97
CA SER A 149 2.61 -10.13 -13.36
C SER A 149 2.24 -8.94 -14.25
N ILE A 150 1.04 -8.37 -14.10
CA ILE A 150 0.65 -7.15 -14.82
C ILE A 150 1.58 -5.99 -14.43
N TYR A 151 1.86 -5.82 -13.14
CA TYR A 151 2.79 -4.78 -12.69
C TYR A 151 4.21 -4.98 -13.24
N LEU A 152 4.73 -6.20 -13.23
CA LEU A 152 6.04 -6.53 -13.80
C LEU A 152 6.09 -6.21 -15.30
N LEU A 153 5.05 -6.54 -16.05
CA LEU A 153 4.99 -6.32 -17.50
C LEU A 153 4.89 -4.83 -17.84
N VAL A 154 4.06 -4.07 -17.11
CA VAL A 154 3.78 -2.67 -17.44
C VAL A 154 4.81 -1.70 -16.86
N VAL A 155 5.45 -2.03 -15.74
CA VAL A 155 6.38 -1.13 -15.03
C VAL A 155 7.82 -1.60 -15.10
N VAL A 156 8.09 -2.85 -14.71
CA VAL A 156 9.47 -3.37 -14.60
C VAL A 156 10.10 -3.61 -15.96
N LEU A 157 9.36 -4.21 -16.90
CA LEU A 157 9.90 -4.53 -18.22
C LEU A 157 10.30 -3.27 -19.02
N PRO A 158 9.49 -2.19 -19.11
CA PRO A 158 9.92 -0.96 -19.78
C PRO A 158 11.13 -0.30 -19.10
N SER A 159 11.20 -0.36 -17.76
CA SER A 159 12.35 0.15 -17.01
C SER A 159 13.63 -0.60 -17.35
N ALA A 160 13.56 -1.94 -17.40
CA ALA A 160 14.69 -2.79 -17.78
C ALA A 160 15.16 -2.52 -19.23
N ILE A 161 14.23 -2.35 -20.17
CA ILE A 161 14.54 -2.01 -21.58
C ILE A 161 15.19 -0.62 -21.67
N SER A 162 14.68 0.35 -20.93
CA SER A 162 15.22 1.72 -20.91
C SER A 162 16.54 1.85 -20.17
N LEU A 163 17.00 0.79 -19.48
CA LEU A 163 18.15 0.81 -18.58
C LEU A 163 18.09 2.02 -17.63
N SER A 164 16.93 2.29 -17.07
CA SER A 164 16.70 3.41 -16.15
C SER A 164 15.66 3.04 -15.10
N ASP A 165 15.81 3.56 -13.88
CA ASP A 165 14.79 3.43 -12.83
C ASP A 165 13.71 4.53 -12.89
N SER A 166 13.82 5.48 -13.83
CA SER A 166 12.87 6.59 -14.00
C SER A 166 11.42 6.14 -14.22
N VAL A 167 11.20 5.06 -14.97
CA VAL A 167 9.84 4.55 -15.23
C VAL A 167 9.25 3.92 -13.97
N ILE A 168 10.02 3.15 -13.20
CA ILE A 168 9.58 2.61 -11.90
C ILE A 168 9.23 3.76 -10.96
N ASP A 169 10.12 4.74 -10.79
CA ASP A 169 9.89 5.88 -9.91
C ASP A 169 8.68 6.72 -10.35
N SER A 170 8.54 6.97 -11.65
CA SER A 170 7.36 7.62 -12.21
C SER A 170 6.07 6.83 -11.93
N SER A 171 6.13 5.50 -11.99
CA SER A 171 4.99 4.61 -11.83
C SER A 171 4.53 4.48 -10.38
N THR A 172 5.45 4.46 -9.42
CA THR A 172 5.15 4.36 -7.98
C THR A 172 4.51 5.63 -7.41
N ASN A 173 4.70 6.78 -8.06
CA ASN A 173 4.02 8.03 -7.72
C ASN A 173 2.50 7.95 -7.90
N LEU A 174 2.00 7.18 -8.86
CA LEU A 174 0.55 7.08 -9.12
C LEU A 174 -0.20 6.35 -7.98
N PRO A 175 0.20 5.13 -7.53
CA PRO A 175 -0.40 4.48 -6.36
C PRO A 175 -0.42 5.39 -5.13
N THR A 176 0.65 6.14 -4.88
CA THR A 176 0.70 7.13 -3.79
C THR A 176 -0.46 8.12 -3.92
N ILE A 177 -0.59 8.77 -5.07
CA ILE A 177 -1.65 9.75 -5.30
C ILE A 177 -3.04 9.12 -5.14
N MET A 178 -3.22 7.89 -5.62
CA MET A 178 -4.47 7.14 -5.48
C MET A 178 -4.80 6.83 -4.01
N PHE A 179 -3.82 6.43 -3.20
CA PHE A 179 -4.02 6.20 -1.76
C PHE A 179 -4.42 7.49 -1.04
N PHE A 180 -3.75 8.61 -1.32
CA PHE A 180 -4.14 9.89 -0.72
C PHE A 180 -5.54 10.34 -1.17
N PHE A 181 -5.94 10.06 -2.41
CA PHE A 181 -7.30 10.29 -2.85
C PHE A 181 -8.32 9.43 -2.06
N ILE A 182 -8.02 8.16 -1.83
CA ILE A 182 -8.84 7.27 -0.98
C ILE A 182 -8.89 7.82 0.46
N TYR A 183 -7.79 8.35 1.00
CA TYR A 183 -7.76 8.95 2.33
C TYR A 183 -8.65 10.20 2.40
N ALA A 184 -8.56 11.10 1.41
CA ALA A 184 -9.44 12.26 1.31
C ALA A 184 -10.92 11.85 1.21
N TYR A 185 -11.23 10.84 0.39
CA TYR A 185 -12.58 10.31 0.22
C TYR A 185 -13.15 9.70 1.50
N THR A 186 -12.38 8.86 2.19
CA THR A 186 -12.79 8.24 3.48
C THR A 186 -12.98 9.28 4.57
N MET A 187 -12.12 10.30 4.65
CA MET A 187 -12.32 11.44 5.56
C MET A 187 -13.59 12.23 5.23
N LEU A 188 -13.87 12.47 3.94
CA LEU A 188 -15.08 13.15 3.50
C LEU A 188 -16.34 12.37 3.88
N LEU A 189 -16.36 11.05 3.67
CA LEU A 189 -17.45 10.19 4.11
C LEU A 189 -17.64 10.24 5.64
N GLY A 190 -16.54 10.25 6.41
CA GLY A 190 -16.59 10.42 7.86
C GLY A 190 -17.18 11.77 8.30
N ILE A 191 -16.90 12.85 7.57
CA ILE A 191 -17.52 14.16 7.79
C ILE A 191 -19.03 14.10 7.48
N ILE A 192 -19.41 13.53 6.34
CA ILE A 192 -20.82 13.42 5.91
C ILE A 192 -21.63 12.59 6.91
N ASP A 193 -21.13 11.43 7.34
CA ASP A 193 -21.79 10.57 8.34
C ASP A 193 -22.00 11.30 9.67
N ARG A 194 -21.01 12.09 10.10
CA ARG A 194 -21.08 12.90 11.31
C ARG A 194 -22.15 14.00 11.24
N PHE A 195 -22.33 14.64 10.08
CA PHE A 195 -23.36 15.67 9.90
C PHE A 195 -24.76 15.08 9.69
N LYS A 196 -24.88 13.90 9.07
CA LYS A 196 -26.17 13.21 8.88
C LYS A 196 -26.69 12.48 10.12
N GLY A 197 -26.02 12.62 11.27
CA GLY A 197 -26.42 11.97 12.52
C GLY A 197 -26.26 10.45 12.50
N GLY A 198 -25.31 9.94 11.71
CA GLY A 198 -25.10 8.51 11.51
C GLY A 198 -24.87 7.73 12.81
N LYS A 199 -25.55 6.59 12.95
CA LYS A 199 -25.41 5.66 14.10
C LYS A 199 -24.00 5.03 14.21
N LYS A 200 -23.16 5.15 13.16
CA LYS A 200 -21.88 4.45 13.00
C LYS A 200 -20.68 5.21 13.60
N THR A 201 -20.68 6.55 13.59
CA THR A 201 -19.64 7.38 14.22
C THR A 201 -19.99 7.80 15.65
N LYS A 202 -20.17 6.82 16.56
CA LYS A 202 -20.46 7.12 17.99
C LYS A 202 -19.31 7.80 18.74
N LEU A 203 -18.07 7.71 18.25
CA LEU A 203 -16.90 8.32 18.89
C LEU A 203 -16.71 9.74 18.37
N LYS A 204 -17.23 10.73 19.11
CA LYS A 204 -16.95 12.15 18.88
C LYS A 204 -15.51 12.48 19.30
N VAL A 205 -14.55 12.19 18.43
CA VAL A 205 -13.16 12.60 18.64
C VAL A 205 -13.06 14.12 18.48
N LYS A 206 -12.49 14.79 19.48
CA LYS A 206 -12.18 16.24 19.44
C LYS A 206 -11.10 16.47 18.39
N GLY A 207 -11.28 17.48 17.54
CA GLY A 207 -10.30 17.83 16.50
C GLY A 207 -10.41 17.08 15.16
N PHE A 208 -11.23 16.03 15.06
CA PHE A 208 -11.44 15.33 13.77
C PHE A 208 -11.88 16.27 12.64
N LEU A 209 -12.90 17.11 12.89
CA LEU A 209 -13.45 17.98 11.85
C LEU A 209 -12.40 18.97 11.28
N PRO A 210 -11.71 19.81 12.10
CA PRO A 210 -10.71 20.72 11.56
C PRO A 210 -9.52 19.98 10.93
N ALA A 211 -9.09 18.85 11.52
CA ALA A 211 -8.00 18.05 10.96
C ALA A 211 -8.34 17.44 9.59
N SER A 212 -9.54 16.85 9.45
CA SER A 212 -9.98 16.24 8.20
C SER A 212 -10.20 17.27 7.09
N VAL A 213 -10.79 18.44 7.41
CA VAL A 213 -10.94 19.52 6.42
C VAL A 213 -9.59 20.01 5.93
N LEU A 214 -8.65 20.28 6.84
CA LEU A 214 -7.30 20.71 6.48
C LEU A 214 -6.57 19.64 5.66
N ALA A 215 -6.66 18.37 6.06
CA ALA A 215 -6.04 17.26 5.34
C ALA A 215 -6.62 17.10 3.93
N ILE A 216 -7.94 17.17 3.76
CA ILE A 216 -8.58 17.10 2.43
C ILE A 216 -8.09 18.25 1.54
N LEU A 217 -8.05 19.49 2.05
CA LEU A 217 -7.57 20.63 1.27
C LEU A 217 -6.12 20.47 0.83
N LEU A 218 -5.24 20.02 1.73
CA LEU A 218 -3.83 19.76 1.40
C LEU A 218 -3.69 18.65 0.37
N ILE A 219 -4.41 17.54 0.52
CA ILE A 219 -4.40 16.44 -0.44
C ILE A 219 -4.85 16.92 -1.81
N VAL A 220 -5.98 17.63 -1.89
CA VAL A 220 -6.51 18.16 -3.17
C VAL A 220 -5.51 19.13 -3.80
N ALA A 221 -4.85 19.99 -3.01
CA ALA A 221 -3.83 20.91 -3.53
C ALA A 221 -2.62 20.15 -4.11
N VAL A 222 -2.12 19.11 -3.42
CA VAL A 222 -0.98 18.32 -3.90
C VAL A 222 -1.34 17.53 -5.15
N ILE A 223 -2.50 16.87 -5.17
CA ILE A 223 -2.99 16.11 -6.33
C ILE A 223 -3.22 17.05 -7.51
N GLY A 224 -3.84 18.21 -7.28
CA GLY A 224 -4.05 19.24 -8.30
C GLY A 224 -2.74 19.74 -8.88
N PHE A 225 -1.73 20.00 -8.04
CA PHE A 225 -0.40 20.38 -8.51
C PHE A 225 0.24 19.29 -9.38
N GLN A 226 0.16 18.02 -8.98
CA GLN A 226 0.76 16.92 -9.75
C GLN A 226 0.05 16.70 -11.09
N PHE A 227 -1.27 16.51 -11.09
CA PHE A 227 -2.01 16.22 -12.32
C PHE A 227 -2.16 17.44 -13.23
N VAL A 228 -2.60 18.57 -12.69
CA VAL A 228 -2.93 19.74 -13.53
C VAL A 228 -1.67 20.50 -13.90
N TYR A 229 -0.82 20.82 -12.93
CA TYR A 229 0.37 21.62 -13.21
C TYR A 229 1.51 20.79 -13.79
N LYS A 230 1.95 19.71 -13.12
CA LYS A 230 3.12 18.92 -13.56
C LYS A 230 2.81 18.13 -14.83
N PHE A 231 1.77 17.29 -14.84
CA PHE A 231 1.53 16.35 -15.94
C PHE A 231 0.80 16.94 -17.14
N ILE A 232 0.00 18.01 -16.96
CA ILE A 232 -0.71 18.66 -18.08
C ILE A 232 -0.01 19.97 -18.48
N ALA A 233 -0.03 20.99 -17.63
CA ALA A 233 0.39 22.34 -18.03
C ALA A 233 1.89 22.42 -18.36
N LYS A 234 2.76 21.91 -17.48
CA LYS A 234 4.22 21.95 -17.67
C LYS A 234 4.65 21.06 -18.83
N THR A 235 4.02 19.90 -19.01
CA THR A 235 4.26 19.01 -20.15
C THR A 235 3.86 19.64 -21.47
N ALA A 236 2.74 20.35 -21.52
CA ALA A 236 2.29 21.06 -22.72
C ALA A 236 3.25 22.21 -23.12
N GLN A 237 3.81 22.91 -22.13
CA GLN A 237 4.75 24.02 -22.37
C GLN A 237 6.17 23.55 -22.71
N SER A 238 6.62 22.42 -22.15
CA SER A 238 8.02 21.99 -22.22
C SER A 238 8.15 20.46 -22.17
N PRO A 239 7.68 19.74 -23.20
CA PRO A 239 7.57 18.27 -23.17
C PRO A 239 8.93 17.56 -23.11
N ASN A 240 9.97 18.17 -23.69
CA ASN A 240 11.30 17.56 -23.87
C ASN A 240 12.30 17.92 -22.76
N VAL A 241 11.86 18.63 -21.71
CA VAL A 241 12.72 18.93 -20.56
C VAL A 241 12.91 17.66 -19.73
N ALA A 242 14.15 17.42 -19.29
CA ALA A 242 14.50 16.32 -18.41
C ALA A 242 13.66 16.39 -17.12
N ASP A 243 13.02 15.27 -16.76
CA ASP A 243 12.33 15.13 -15.50
C ASP A 243 13.27 14.49 -14.46
N SER A 244 13.03 14.77 -13.18
CA SER A 244 13.86 14.27 -12.09
C SER A 244 13.44 12.88 -11.59
N ALA A 245 12.71 12.10 -12.40
CA ALA A 245 12.32 10.74 -12.05
C ALA A 245 13.51 9.79 -12.23
N GLY A 246 13.68 8.87 -11.27
CA GLY A 246 14.81 7.96 -11.20
C GLY A 246 15.89 8.51 -10.27
N LEU A 247 16.24 7.73 -9.24
CA LEU A 247 17.16 8.15 -8.17
C LEU A 247 18.42 7.27 -8.12
N PHE A 248 18.27 5.99 -8.47
CA PHE A 248 19.28 4.98 -8.25
C PHE A 248 20.02 4.59 -9.54
N PHE A 249 19.39 4.71 -10.71
CA PHE A 249 19.99 4.27 -11.96
C PHE A 249 19.52 5.08 -13.18
N SER A 250 20.39 5.93 -13.71
CA SER A 250 20.12 6.68 -14.95
C SER A 250 20.81 6.01 -16.14
N GLY A 251 20.02 5.63 -17.14
CA GLY A 251 20.50 5.13 -18.42
C GLY A 251 21.06 6.22 -19.33
N THR A 252 21.27 5.86 -20.60
CA THR A 252 21.77 6.77 -21.65
C THR A 252 20.68 7.68 -22.23
N THR A 253 19.40 7.33 -22.03
CA THR A 253 18.25 8.08 -22.53
C THR A 253 17.76 9.07 -21.48
N VAL A 254 17.55 10.32 -21.89
CA VAL A 254 17.03 11.37 -21.00
C VAL A 254 15.52 11.13 -20.81
N PHE A 255 15.12 10.80 -19.60
CA PHE A 255 13.71 10.70 -19.24
C PHE A 255 13.09 12.10 -19.18
N THR A 256 12.13 12.38 -20.05
CA THR A 256 11.54 13.73 -20.17
C THR A 256 10.19 13.83 -19.46
N LEU A 257 9.71 15.05 -19.28
CA LEU A 257 8.40 15.33 -18.70
C LEU A 257 7.24 14.72 -19.49
N ALA A 258 7.36 14.64 -20.82
CA ALA A 258 6.41 13.93 -21.67
C ALA A 258 6.37 12.43 -21.37
N HIS A 259 7.54 11.78 -21.20
CA HIS A 259 7.61 10.38 -20.80
C HIS A 259 6.93 10.15 -19.45
N ASN A 260 7.24 10.99 -18.44
CA ASN A 260 6.62 10.90 -17.12
C ASN A 260 5.09 11.01 -17.19
N SER A 261 4.59 12.00 -17.95
CA SER A 261 3.15 12.22 -18.10
C SER A 261 2.47 11.07 -18.83
N LEU A 262 3.10 10.54 -19.88
CA LEU A 262 2.59 9.37 -20.61
C LEU A 262 2.52 8.13 -19.72
N THR A 263 3.57 7.87 -18.92
CA THR A 263 3.58 6.76 -17.95
C THR A 263 2.45 6.92 -16.93
N ASN A 264 2.27 8.11 -16.34
CA ASN A 264 1.23 8.35 -15.34
C ASN A 264 -0.19 8.25 -15.92
N PHE A 265 -0.47 8.89 -17.06
CA PHE A 265 -1.79 8.79 -17.69
C PHE A 265 -2.07 7.40 -18.27
N GLY A 266 -1.06 6.72 -18.81
CA GLY A 266 -1.18 5.34 -19.29
C GLY A 266 -1.54 4.37 -18.17
N LEU A 267 -0.86 4.47 -17.02
CA LEU A 267 -1.19 3.67 -15.83
C LEU A 267 -2.56 4.03 -15.25
N LEU A 268 -2.92 5.32 -15.19
CA LEU A 268 -4.24 5.75 -14.73
C LEU A 268 -5.35 5.19 -15.65
N ALA A 269 -5.17 5.27 -16.96
CA ALA A 269 -6.09 4.69 -17.93
C ALA A 269 -6.20 3.17 -17.75
N LEU A 270 -5.07 2.47 -17.54
CA LEU A 270 -5.06 1.04 -17.25
C LEU A 270 -5.87 0.71 -15.98
N CYS A 271 -5.67 1.46 -14.89
CA CYS A 271 -6.42 1.29 -13.65
C CYS A 271 -7.93 1.48 -13.87
N ILE A 272 -8.33 2.53 -14.60
CA ILE A 272 -9.74 2.80 -14.92
C ILE A 272 -10.34 1.67 -15.77
N ILE A 273 -9.63 1.24 -16.82
CA ILE A 273 -10.07 0.16 -17.71
C ILE A 273 -10.24 -1.15 -16.92
N LEU A 274 -9.27 -1.50 -16.07
CA LEU A 274 -9.35 -2.70 -15.23
C LEU A 274 -10.52 -2.62 -14.24
N ALA A 275 -10.72 -1.47 -13.58
CA ALA A 275 -11.83 -1.27 -12.65
C ALA A 275 -13.19 -1.37 -13.34
N LEU A 276 -13.37 -0.73 -14.51
CA LEU A 276 -14.59 -0.80 -15.29
C LEU A 276 -14.85 -2.22 -15.80
N THR A 277 -13.83 -2.88 -16.36
CA THR A 277 -13.93 -4.27 -16.82
C THR A 277 -14.35 -5.19 -15.68
N ASN A 278 -13.72 -5.05 -14.52
CA ASN A 278 -14.08 -5.80 -13.32
C ASN A 278 -15.55 -5.55 -12.93
N TYR A 279 -15.98 -4.28 -12.85
CA TYR A 279 -17.36 -3.93 -12.52
C TYR A 279 -18.38 -4.56 -13.46
N PHE A 280 -18.18 -4.47 -14.78
CA PHE A 280 -19.11 -5.03 -15.77
C PHE A 280 -19.14 -6.55 -15.75
N VAL A 281 -17.98 -7.20 -15.60
CA VAL A 281 -17.90 -8.66 -15.51
C VAL A 281 -18.58 -9.17 -14.24
N VAL A 282 -18.26 -8.59 -13.07
CA VAL A 282 -18.88 -8.95 -11.79
C VAL A 282 -20.38 -8.72 -11.83
N LYS A 283 -20.85 -7.57 -12.33
CA LYS A 283 -22.28 -7.28 -12.48
C LYS A 283 -23.00 -8.33 -13.32
N ARG A 284 -22.37 -8.79 -14.42
CA ARG A 284 -22.93 -9.84 -15.28
C ARG A 284 -22.97 -11.20 -14.56
N GLN A 285 -21.93 -11.53 -13.80
CA GLN A 285 -21.87 -12.76 -13.00
C GLN A 285 -22.97 -12.76 -11.93
N LEU A 286 -23.07 -11.70 -11.13
CA LEU A 286 -24.09 -11.58 -10.09
C LEU A 286 -25.52 -11.64 -10.65
N ARG A 287 -25.78 -10.99 -11.79
CA ARG A 287 -27.10 -11.06 -12.45
C ARG A 287 -27.47 -12.49 -12.82
N SER A 288 -26.49 -13.33 -13.21
CA SER A 288 -26.74 -14.75 -13.51
C SER A 288 -27.15 -15.58 -12.29
N GLU A 289 -26.89 -15.06 -11.08
CA GLU A 289 -27.31 -15.64 -9.79
C GLU A 289 -28.56 -14.97 -9.20
N GLY A 290 -29.16 -13.99 -9.90
CA GLY A 290 -30.25 -13.19 -9.33
C GLY A 290 -29.80 -12.22 -8.24
N LEU A 291 -28.49 -11.93 -8.16
CA LEU A 291 -27.90 -11.00 -7.18
C LEU A 291 -27.56 -9.65 -7.82
N THR A 292 -27.42 -8.66 -6.96
CA THR A 292 -27.00 -7.30 -7.26
C THR A 292 -25.63 -6.99 -6.65
N ILE A 293 -25.07 -5.84 -7.01
CA ILE A 293 -23.79 -5.37 -6.44
C ILE A 293 -23.95 -5.01 -4.96
N GLU A 294 -25.16 -4.62 -4.52
CA GLU A 294 -25.43 -4.30 -3.12
C GLU A 294 -25.37 -5.54 -2.22
N ASP A 295 -25.52 -6.73 -2.81
CA ASP A 295 -25.38 -8.01 -2.12
C ASP A 295 -23.90 -8.41 -1.93
N THR A 296 -22.96 -7.71 -2.59
CA THR A 296 -21.52 -7.90 -2.36
C THR A 296 -21.14 -7.31 -1.01
N GLY A 297 -20.46 -8.08 -0.16
CA GLY A 297 -20.09 -7.67 1.20
C GLY A 297 -20.92 -8.31 2.33
N ASN A 298 -22.13 -8.79 2.07
CA ASN A 298 -22.98 -9.48 3.05
C ASN A 298 -22.83 -11.01 3.02
N ALA A 299 -22.04 -11.55 2.09
CA ALA A 299 -21.90 -12.98 1.85
C ALA A 299 -21.28 -13.76 3.05
N SER A 300 -20.51 -13.08 3.92
CA SER A 300 -19.94 -13.71 5.13
C SER A 300 -21.01 -13.99 6.19
N ASP A 301 -22.08 -13.20 6.25
CA ASP A 301 -23.09 -13.32 7.30
C ASP A 301 -24.04 -14.50 7.03
N SER A 302 -24.21 -14.90 5.76
CA SER A 302 -25.10 -15.99 5.37
C SER A 302 -24.49 -17.40 5.43
N GLU A 303 -23.16 -17.56 5.41
CA GLU A 303 -22.50 -18.88 5.51
C GLU A 303 -22.09 -19.23 6.96
N GLU A 304 -21.92 -18.26 7.87
CA GLU A 304 -21.60 -18.51 9.28
C GLU A 304 -22.82 -18.96 10.13
N GLU A 305 -24.05 -18.53 9.80
CA GLU A 305 -25.25 -18.96 10.55
C GLU A 305 -25.53 -20.46 10.43
N VAL A 306 -25.20 -21.09 9.30
CA VAL A 306 -25.41 -22.53 9.09
C VAL A 306 -24.35 -23.38 9.82
N SER A 307 -23.15 -22.83 10.04
CA SER A 307 -22.04 -23.55 10.69
C SER A 307 -22.15 -23.65 12.21
N TYR A 308 -22.85 -22.71 12.86
CA TYR A 308 -22.94 -22.67 14.32
C TYR A 308 -24.09 -23.53 14.89
N GLU A 309 -25.20 -23.73 14.15
CA GLU A 309 -26.28 -24.60 14.61
C GLU A 309 -25.95 -26.10 14.47
N GLU A 310 -25.15 -26.52 13.49
CA GLU A 310 -24.81 -27.94 13.30
C GLU A 310 -23.65 -28.45 14.17
N THR A 311 -22.89 -27.57 14.84
CA THR A 311 -21.74 -27.99 15.67
C THR A 311 -21.90 -27.82 17.17
N SER A 312 -22.94 -27.12 17.64
CA SER A 312 -23.17 -26.91 19.08
C SER A 312 -23.88 -28.07 19.80
N HIS A 313 -24.40 -29.07 19.08
CA HIS A 313 -25.14 -30.18 19.69
C HIS A 313 -24.39 -31.52 19.84
N GLU A 314 -23.15 -31.65 19.34
CA GLU A 314 -22.51 -32.99 19.30
C GLU A 314 -21.08 -33.11 19.85
N LYS A 315 -20.52 -32.12 20.56
CA LYS A 315 -19.09 -32.21 20.91
C LYS A 315 -18.61 -31.67 22.26
N HIS A 316 -19.41 -31.79 23.33
CA HIS A 316 -18.91 -31.45 24.68
C HIS A 316 -19.01 -32.51 25.79
N GLU A 317 -19.52 -33.73 25.56
CA GLU A 317 -19.55 -34.77 26.63
C GLU A 317 -18.62 -35.98 26.43
N GLY A 318 -17.93 -36.13 25.31
CA GLY A 318 -17.30 -37.42 24.96
C GLY A 318 -15.82 -37.64 25.32
N ILE A 319 -15.04 -36.61 25.64
CA ILE A 319 -13.55 -36.71 25.59
C ILE A 319 -12.86 -36.51 26.95
N PHE A 320 -13.46 -35.79 27.90
CA PHE A 320 -12.83 -35.56 29.21
C PHE A 320 -13.00 -36.71 30.21
N CYS A 321 -14.03 -37.57 30.04
CA CYS A 321 -14.26 -38.72 30.92
C CYS A 321 -13.44 -39.98 30.56
N LYS A 322 -12.82 -40.05 29.37
CA LYS A 322 -12.10 -41.25 28.90
C LYS A 322 -10.59 -41.25 29.19
N MET A 323 -10.00 -40.14 29.65
CA MET A 323 -8.56 -40.08 29.98
C MET A 323 -8.22 -40.24 31.47
N MET A 324 -9.18 -40.14 32.39
CA MET A 324 -8.90 -40.28 33.84
C MET A 324 -8.97 -41.73 34.38
N HIS A 325 -9.32 -42.73 33.57
CA HIS A 325 -9.53 -44.10 34.07
C HIS A 325 -8.35 -45.08 33.84
N LYS A 326 -7.18 -44.60 33.41
CA LYS A 326 -6.04 -45.48 33.01
C LYS A 326 -4.74 -45.35 33.82
N PHE A 327 -4.80 -44.80 35.03
CA PHE A 327 -3.69 -44.87 36.00
C PHE A 327 -4.16 -45.45 37.33
N LYS A 328 -4.12 -46.79 37.46
CA LYS A 328 -4.00 -47.46 38.75
C LYS A 328 -2.61 -48.08 38.84
N PRO A 329 -1.77 -47.72 39.84
CA PRO A 329 -0.53 -48.42 40.08
C PRO A 329 -0.81 -49.81 40.69
N LYS A 330 -0.18 -50.85 40.16
CA LYS A 330 -0.17 -52.18 40.79
C LYS A 330 0.73 -52.14 42.04
N LYS A 331 0.20 -52.62 43.16
CA LYS A 331 0.98 -53.27 44.22
C LYS A 331 1.16 -54.73 43.85
#